data_AF-T0KD87-F1
#
_entry.id   AF-T0KD87-F1
#
_cell.length_a   1.000
_cell.length_b   1.000
_cell.length_c   1.000
_cell.angle_alpha   90.00
_cell.angle_beta   90.00
_cell.angle_gamma   90.00
#
_symmetry.space_group_name_H-M   'P 1'
#
loop_
_entity.id
_entity.type
_entity.pdbx_description
1 polymer ?
#
loop_
_entity_poly.entity_id
_entity_poly.type
_entity_poly.pdbx_seq_one_letter_code
_entity_poly.pdbx_strand_id
1 'polypeptide(L)' 'MPHVQNIVILTGAGISAESGLATFRGPDGLWEGHRVEDVCTPEALERDAALVHRFYDERRAKLAE' A
#
# COMPACT_ATOMS: atom_id res chain seq x y z
N MET A 1 13.85 -1.00 -37.08
CA MET A 1 13.11 -1.26 -35.84
C MET A 1 11.77 -0.56 -35.95
N PRO A 2 10.64 -1.21 -35.61
CA PRO A 2 9.34 -0.51 -35.64
C PRO A 2 9.38 0.66 -34.65
N HIS A 3 8.87 1.81 -35.10
CA HIS A 3 8.80 3.01 -34.27
C HIS A 3 7.62 2.85 -33.31
N VAL A 4 7.89 2.61 -32.03
CA VAL A 4 6.84 2.57 -31.01
C VAL A 4 6.43 4.01 -30.73
N GLN A 5 5.16 4.36 -30.98
CA GLN A 5 4.67 5.73 -30.82
C GLN A 5 3.79 5.93 -29.57
N ASN A 6 3.12 4.87 -29.10
CA ASN A 6 2.18 4.95 -27.98
C ASN A 6 2.53 3.88 -26.93
N ILE A 7 3.27 4.27 -25.88
CA ILE A 7 3.61 3.40 -24.75
C ILE A 7 2.76 3.79 -23.55
N VAL A 8 2.12 2.80 -22.93
CA VAL A 8 1.41 2.96 -21.64
C VAL A 8 2.02 1.97 -20.65
N ILE A 9 2.28 2.44 -19.44
CA ILE A 9 2.79 1.62 -18.34
C ILE A 9 1.77 1.70 -17.19
N LEU A 10 1.21 0.56 -16.82
CA LEU A 10 0.40 0.40 -15.61
C LEU A 10 1.26 -0.26 -14.55
N THR A 11 1.40 0.38 -13.39
CA THR A 11 2.16 -0.13 -12.26
C THR A 11 1.24 -0.37 -11.07
N GLY A 12 1.63 -1.28 -10.19
CA GLY A 12 0.98 -1.52 -8.91
C GLY A 12 2.03 -1.55 -7.80
N ALA A 13 1.60 -1.88 -6.58
CA ALA A 13 2.48 -1.88 -5.40
C ALA A 13 3.78 -2.70 -5.56
N GLY A 14 3.77 -3.73 -6.42
CA GLY A 14 4.94 -4.57 -6.70
C GLY A 14 6.16 -3.81 -7.22
N ILE A 15 5.98 -2.70 -7.94
CA ILE A 15 7.12 -1.88 -8.41
C ILE A 15 7.93 -1.28 -7.26
N SER A 16 7.30 -1.11 -6.09
CA SER A 16 7.91 -0.50 -4.91
C SER A 16 8.42 -1.53 -3.89
N ALA A 17 8.21 -2.83 -4.14
CA ALA A 17 8.65 -3.89 -3.22
C ALA A 17 10.18 -3.90 -3.05
N GLU A 18 10.92 -3.68 -4.15
CA GLU A 18 12.39 -3.60 -4.12
C GLU A 18 12.91 -2.36 -3.41
N SER A 19 12.05 -1.35 -3.18
CA SER A 19 12.35 -0.16 -2.38
C SER A 19 12.00 -0.32 -0.90
N GLY A 20 11.66 -1.53 -0.45
CA GLY A 20 11.37 -1.83 0.96
C GLY A 20 9.93 -1.53 1.40
N LEU A 21 9.03 -1.18 0.47
CA LEU A 21 7.62 -0.95 0.79
C LEU A 21 6.81 -2.25 0.69
N ALA A 22 6.09 -2.59 1.77
CA ALA A 22 5.24 -3.78 1.76
C ALA A 22 4.06 -3.64 0.79
N THR A 23 3.83 -4.67 -0.01
CA THR A 23 2.67 -4.76 -0.90
C THR A 23 1.43 -5.24 -0.16
N PHE A 24 0.25 -5.02 -0.75
CA PHE A 24 -1.05 -5.41 -0.19
C PHE A 24 -1.25 -6.93 -0.05
N ARG A 25 -0.35 -7.77 -0.59
CA ARG A 25 -0.42 -9.23 -0.50
C ARG A 25 0.91 -9.76 0.03
N GLY A 26 1.19 -9.53 1.31
CA GLY A 26 2.24 -10.26 2.01
C GLY A 26 1.97 -11.77 2.04
N PRO A 27 2.95 -12.60 2.44
CA PRO A 27 2.82 -14.07 2.50
C PRO A 27 1.58 -14.54 3.26
N ASP A 28 1.16 -13.78 4.27
CA ASP A 28 0.03 -14.10 5.15
C ASP A 28 -1.26 -13.32 4.81
N GLY A 29 -1.29 -12.60 3.68
CA GLY A 29 -2.42 -11.76 3.29
C GLY A 29 -2.60 -10.48 4.13
N LEU A 30 -1.60 -10.16 4.96
CA LEU A 30 -1.56 -8.95 5.78
C LEU A 30 -0.75 -7.86 5.06
N TRP A 31 -1.17 -6.61 5.26
CA TRP A 31 -0.47 -5.42 4.81
C TRP A 31 0.15 -4.73 6.03
N GLU A 32 1.48 -4.75 6.12
CA GLU A 32 2.21 -4.24 7.30
C GLU A 32 1.71 -4.89 8.61
N GLY A 33 1.33 -6.17 8.57
CA GLY A 33 0.79 -6.89 9.74
C GLY A 33 -0.70 -6.67 10.01
N HIS A 34 -1.39 -5.85 9.22
CA HIS A 34 -2.83 -5.61 9.36
C HIS A 34 -3.65 -6.29 8.26
N ARG A 35 -4.86 -6.74 8.60
CA ARG A 35 -5.85 -7.06 7.57
C ARG A 35 -6.31 -5.78 6.91
N VAL A 36 -6.46 -5.77 5.59
CA VAL A 36 -6.90 -4.57 4.85
C VAL A 36 -8.26 -4.07 5.35
N GLU A 37 -9.16 -4.99 5.72
CA GLU A 37 -10.49 -4.65 6.23
C GLU A 37 -10.47 -3.96 7.60
N ASP A 38 -9.33 -3.97 8.30
CA ASP A 38 -9.17 -3.32 9.60
C ASP A 38 -8.58 -1.91 9.52
N VAL A 39 -8.07 -1.52 8.34
CA VAL A 39 -7.34 -0.25 8.19
C VAL A 39 -7.71 0.55 6.92
N CYS A 40 -8.42 -0.05 5.97
CA CYS A 40 -8.67 0.53 4.64
C CYS A 40 -10.14 0.52 4.21
N THR A 41 -11.07 0.64 5.16
CA THR A 41 -12.49 0.81 4.83
C THR A 41 -13.13 1.92 5.66
N PRO A 42 -14.25 2.51 5.20
CA PRO A 42 -15.02 3.46 6.01
C PRO A 42 -15.43 2.87 7.36
N GLU A 43 -15.86 1.61 7.39
CA GLU A 43 -16.29 0.92 8.60
C GLU A 43 -15.13 0.74 9.60
N ALA A 44 -13.90 0.51 9.11
CA ALA A 44 -12.72 0.45 9.97
C ALA A 44 -12.43 1.81 10.62
N LEU A 45 -12.57 2.90 9.85
CA LEU A 45 -12.39 4.26 10.36
C LEU A 45 -13.45 4.61 11.42
N GLU A 46 -14.71 4.23 11.19
CA GLU A 46 -15.79 4.42 12.16
C GLU A 46 -15.57 3.58 13.43
N ARG A 47 -15.10 2.34 13.28
CA ARG A 47 -14.87 1.40 14.38
C ARG A 47 -13.67 1.77 15.25
N ASP A 48 -12.54 2.14 14.64
CA ASP A 48 -11.32 2.55 15.34
C ASP A 48 -10.48 3.54 14.50
N ALA A 49 -10.86 4.81 14.55
CA ALA A 49 -10.14 5.87 13.85
C ALA A 49 -8.68 6.02 14.31
N ALA A 50 -8.39 5.74 15.58
CA ALA A 50 -7.05 5.90 16.12
C ALA A 50 -6.09 4.85 15.52
N LEU A 51 -6.56 3.60 15.35
CA LEU A 51 -5.81 2.57 14.63
C LEU A 51 -5.57 2.97 13.17
N VAL A 52 -6.61 3.39 12.45
CA VAL A 52 -6.49 3.79 11.04
C VAL A 52 -5.51 4.93 10.86
N HIS A 53 -5.58 5.98 11.69
CA HIS A 53 -4.66 7.10 11.62
C HIS A 53 -3.21 6.69 11.91
N ARG A 54 -2.96 5.92 12.99
CA ARG A 54 -1.62 5.42 13.29
C ARG A 54 -1.06 4.58 12.14
N PHE A 55 -1.87 3.69 11.57
CA PHE A 55 -1.47 2.88 10.43
C PHE A 55 -1.00 3.74 9.25
N TYR A 56 -1.75 4.78 8.86
CA TYR A 56 -1.33 5.67 7.77
C TYR A 56 -0.17 6.60 8.15
N ASP A 57 -0.05 7.01 9.40
CA ASP A 57 1.09 7.81 9.91
C ASP A 57 2.41 7.06 9.78
N GLU A 58 2.45 5.79 10.22
CA GLU A 58 3.64 4.94 10.11
C GLU A 58 4.09 4.77 8.65
N ARG A 59 3.14 4.61 7.72
CA ARG A 59 3.45 4.55 6.28
C ARG A 59 4.02 5.85 5.74
N ARG A 60 3.48 6.99 6.17
CA ARG A 60 4.01 8.30 5.78
C ARG A 60 5.42 8.52 6.31
N ALA A 61 5.70 8.09 7.54
CA ALA A 61 7.03 8.14 8.12
C ALA A 61 8.03 7.30 7.31
N LYS A 62 7.68 6.06 6.94
CA LYS A 62 8.52 5.18 6.09
C LYS A 62 8.83 5.75 4.70
N LEU A 63 8.00 6.65 4.18
CA LEU A 63 8.24 7.31 2.89
C LEU A 63 9.16 8.53 3.01
N ALA A 64 9.40 9.04 4.21
CA ALA A 64 10.24 10.19 4.47
C ALA A 64 11.69 9.83 4.84
N GLU A 65 11.97 8.54 5.04
CA GLU A 65 13.32 7.97 5.24
C GLU A 65 14.03 7.74 3.90
#